data_AF-D4KB91-F1
#
_entry.id   AF-D4KB91-F1
#
_cell.length_a   1.000
_cell.length_b   1.000
_cell.length_c   1.000
_cell.angle_alpha   90.00
_cell.angle_beta   90.00
_cell.angle_gamma   90.00
#
_symmetry.space_group_name_H-M   'P 1'
#
loop_
_entity.id
_entity.type
_entity.pdbx_description
1 polymer ?
#
loop_
_entity_poly.entity_id
_entity_poly.type
_entity_poly.pdbx_seq_one_letter_code
_entity_poly.pdbx_strand_id
1 'polypeptide(L)' 'MNPRDAYRVMLRDYPDVLNIDQMCEILSVSTKTGYAILKKGSVQHLKVGRSYRIPKAHLLTYLIGFAPGHTIRA' A
#
# COMPACT_ATOMS: atom_id res chain seq x y z
N MET A 1 -16.19 -5.70 14.30
CA MET A 1 -15.38 -4.52 13.89
C MET A 1 -15.47 -4.37 12.38
N ASN A 2 -15.75 -3.17 11.88
CA ASN A 2 -15.64 -2.88 10.46
C ASN A 2 -14.14 -2.93 10.07
N PRO A 3 -13.73 -3.61 8.98
CA PRO A 3 -12.32 -3.69 8.57
C PRO A 3 -11.65 -2.32 8.45
N ARG A 4 -12.40 -1.32 8.00
CA ARG A 4 -11.92 0.08 7.92
C ARG A 4 -11.47 0.63 9.26
N ASP A 5 -12.17 0.31 10.34
CA ASP A 5 -11.83 0.80 11.69
C ASP A 5 -10.59 0.09 12.23
N ALA A 6 -10.43 -1.21 11.94
CA ALA A 6 -9.22 -1.95 12.28
C ALA A 6 -7.99 -1.36 11.59
N TYR A 7 -8.09 -1.02 10.29
CA TYR A 7 -6.98 -0.39 9.58
C TYR A 7 -6.68 1.04 10.04
N ARG A 8 -7.69 1.81 10.48
CA ARG A 8 -7.47 3.12 11.09
C ARG A 8 -6.65 3.03 12.39
N VAL A 9 -6.87 1.98 13.17
CA VAL A 9 -6.08 1.71 14.39
C VAL A 9 -4.67 1.24 14.02
N MET A 10 -4.52 0.28 13.10
CA MET A 10 -3.22 -0.24 12.68
C MET A 10 -2.32 0.81 12.03
N LEU A 11 -2.90 1.72 11.23
CA LEU A 11 -2.16 2.74 10.50
C LEU A 11 -2.04 4.08 11.26
N ARG A 12 -2.47 4.12 12.52
CA ARG A 12 -2.54 5.36 13.31
C ARG A 12 -1.17 5.99 13.51
N ASP A 13 -0.15 5.18 13.79
CA ASP A 13 1.19 5.63 14.15
C ASP A 13 2.10 5.86 12.93
N TYR A 14 1.60 5.58 11.72
CA TYR A 14 2.31 5.82 10.48
C TYR A 14 2.01 7.22 9.92
N PRO A 15 2.87 7.80 9.07
CA PRO A 15 2.57 9.06 8.37
C PRO A 15 1.60 8.84 7.20
N ASP A 16 0.80 9.84 6.84
CA ASP A 16 -0.21 9.73 5.76
C ASP A 16 0.38 9.35 4.40
N VAL A 17 1.65 9.69 4.19
CA VAL A 17 2.46 9.25 3.06
C VAL A 17 3.58 8.34 3.59
N LEU A 18 3.52 7.07 3.21
CA LEU A 18 4.45 6.04 3.60
C LEU A 18 5.66 6.00 2.66
N ASN A 19 6.81 5.55 3.19
CA ASN A 19 7.93 5.09 2.37
C ASN A 19 7.85 3.57 2.13
N ILE A 20 8.83 3.03 1.39
CA ILE A 20 8.86 1.60 1.08
C ILE A 20 9.02 0.72 2.31
N ASP A 21 9.83 1.14 3.29
CA ASP A 21 10.12 0.35 4.48
C ASP A 21 8.87 0.19 5.35
N GLN A 22 8.13 1.29 5.55
CA GLN A 22 6.85 1.30 6.24
C GLN A 22 5.79 0.47 5.51
N MET A 23 5.72 0.58 4.18
CA MET A 23 4.82 -0.26 3.38
C MET A 23 5.12 -1.75 3.58
N CYS A 24 6.41 -2.11 3.57
CA CYS A 24 6.89 -3.48 3.77
C CYS A 24 6.59 -4.00 5.17
N GLU A 25 6.76 -3.16 6.19
CA GLU A 25 6.41 -3.47 7.58
C GLU A 25 4.91 -3.76 7.73
N ILE A 26 4.06 -2.88 7.19
CA ILE A 26 2.60 -3.05 7.28
C ILE A 26 2.12 -4.29 6.52
N LEU A 27 2.69 -4.56 5.35
CA LEU A 27 2.33 -5.72 4.53
C LEU A 27 3.03 -7.01 4.99
N SER A 28 3.95 -6.93 5.96
CA SER A 28 4.81 -8.03 6.41
C SER A 28 5.55 -8.72 5.26
N VAL A 29 6.14 -7.93 4.35
CA VAL A 29 6.91 -8.43 3.19
C VAL A 29 8.32 -7.84 3.15
N SER A 30 9.24 -8.56 2.49
CA SER A 30 10.59 -8.04 2.26
C SER A 30 10.58 -6.77 1.38
N THR A 31 11.62 -5.96 1.50
CA THR A 31 11.82 -4.77 0.64
C THR A 31 11.86 -5.13 -0.84
N LYS A 32 12.48 -6.26 -1.21
CA LYS A 32 12.50 -6.78 -2.59
C LYS A 32 11.08 -7.03 -3.10
N THR A 33 10.24 -7.67 -2.31
CA THR A 33 8.83 -7.94 -2.65
C THR A 33 8.03 -6.64 -2.73
N GLY A 34 8.23 -5.71 -1.79
CA GLY A 34 7.59 -4.40 -1.81
C GLY A 34 7.89 -3.62 -3.09
N TYR A 35 9.16 -3.55 -3.50
CA TYR A 35 9.55 -2.94 -4.77
C TYR A 35 8.93 -3.65 -5.98
N ALA A 36 8.80 -4.99 -5.94
CA ALA A 36 8.14 -5.73 -7.01
C ALA A 36 6.65 -5.38 -7.13
N ILE A 37 5.94 -5.26 -6.00
CA ILE A 37 4.52 -4.84 -5.94
C ILE A 37 4.35 -3.44 -6.55
N LEU A 38 5.21 -2.50 -6.17
CA LEU A 38 5.17 -1.14 -6.71
C LEU A 38 5.50 -1.10 -8.21
N LYS A 39 6.55 -1.80 -8.64
CA LYS A 39 6.92 -1.89 -10.07
C LYS A 39 5.81 -2.54 -10.91
N LYS A 40 5.08 -3.50 -10.35
CA LYS A 40 3.92 -4.14 -11.00
C LYS A 40 2.71 -3.20 -11.09
N GLY A 41 2.68 -2.11 -10.32
CA GLY A 41 1.54 -1.19 -10.24
C GLY A 41 0.39 -1.72 -9.39
N SER A 42 0.61 -2.79 -8.60
CA SER A 42 -0.44 -3.41 -7.78
C SER A 42 -0.92 -2.51 -6.63
N VAL A 43 -0.05 -1.63 -6.14
CA VAL A 43 -0.36 -0.57 -5.17
C VAL A 43 -0.12 0.77 -5.85
N GLN A 44 -1.13 1.65 -5.84
CA GLN A 44 -0.97 3.03 -6.33
C GLN A 44 0.06 3.78 -5.48
N HIS A 45 0.92 4.53 -6.16
CA HIS A 45 2.05 5.20 -5.55
C HIS A 45 2.47 6.40 -6.40
N LEU A 46 3.19 7.33 -5.76
CA LEU A 46 3.85 8.43 -6.43
C LEU A 46 5.36 8.22 -6.39
N LYS A 47 6.03 8.43 -7.52
CA LYS A 47 7.49 8.42 -7.58
C LYS A 47 8.00 9.84 -7.49
N VAL A 48 8.69 10.17 -6.40
CA VAL A 48 9.27 11.49 -6.15
C VAL A 48 10.79 11.34 -6.13
N GLY A 49 11.43 11.79 -7.22
CA GLY A 49 12.85 11.53 -7.44
C GLY A 49 13.17 10.03 -7.48
N ARG A 50 14.04 9.58 -6.58
CA ARG A 50 14.46 8.16 -6.47
C ARG A 50 13.60 7.36 -5.50
N SER A 51 12.66 8.00 -4.80
CA SER A 51 11.89 7.37 -3.74
C SER A 51 10.43 7.14 -4.15
N TYR A 52 9.87 6.04 -3.69
CA TYR A 52 8.43 5.79 -3.76
C TYR A 52 7.73 6.39 -2.54
N ARG A 53 6.60 7.04 -2.78
CA ARG A 53 5.71 7.62 -1.79
C ARG A 53 4.35 6.97 -1.93
N ILE A 54 3.88 6.34 -0.86
CA ILE A 54 2.67 5.51 -0.85
C ILE A 54 1.66 6.14 0.11
N PRO A 55 0.66 6.88 -0.40
CA PRO A 55 -0.47 7.33 0.41
C PRO A 55 -1.14 6.14 1.12
N LYS A 56 -1.40 6.26 2.44
CA LYS A 56 -2.09 5.21 3.22
C LYS A 56 -3.40 4.75 2.59
N ALA A 57 -4.14 5.67 1.95
CA ALA A 57 -5.39 5.38 1.27
C ALA A 57 -5.21 4.29 0.18
N HIS A 58 -4.12 4.36 -0.59
CA HIS A 58 -3.85 3.38 -1.65
C HIS A 58 -3.45 2.02 -1.09
N LEU A 59 -2.77 2.00 0.07
CA LEU A 59 -2.49 0.76 0.78
C LEU A 59 -3.78 0.10 1.28
N LEU A 60 -4.69 0.90 1.84
CA LEU A 60 -5.99 0.43 2.31
C LEU A 60 -6.82 -0.15 1.15
N THR A 61 -6.84 0.55 0.01
CA THR A 61 -7.46 0.10 -1.23
C THR A 61 -6.91 -1.28 -1.67
N TYR A 62 -5.61 -1.49 -1.58
CA TYR A 62 -4.97 -2.78 -1.87
C TYR A 62 -5.38 -3.88 -0.86
N LEU A 63 -5.37 -3.58 0.44
CA LEU A 63 -5.71 -4.53 1.50
C LEU A 63 -7.18 -4.96 1.51
N ILE A 64 -8.09 -4.05 1.17
CA ILE A 64 -9.53 -4.33 1.05
C ILE A 64 -9.84 -5.09 -0.27
N GLY A 65 -8.85 -5.28 -1.14
CA GLY A 65 -9.00 -6.04 -2.38
C GLY A 65 -9.45 -5.22 -3.59
N PHE A 66 -9.57 -3.90 -3.45
CA PHE A 66 -9.81 -3.00 -4.59
C PHE A 66 -8.47 -2.68 -5.29
N ALA A 67 -7.68 -3.70 -5.61
CA ALA A 67 -6.41 -3.51 -6.28
C ALA A 67 -6.68 -2.96 -7.70
N PRO A 68 -6.19 -1.74 -8.04
CA PRO A 68 -6.32 -1.18 -9.38
C PRO A 68 -5.40 -1.98 -10.32
N GLY A 69 -5.97 -3.02 -10.92
CA GLY A 69 -5.24 -4.07 -11.63
C GLY A 69 -6.05 -5.37 -11.74
N HIS A 70 -7.07 -5.57 -10.89
CA HIS A 70 -8.19 -6.43 -11.25
C HIS A 70 -9.12 -5.65 -12.18
N THR A 71 -8.80 -5.66 -13.48
CA THR A 71 -9.85 -5.65 -14.49
C THR A 71 -10.79 -6.78 -14.10
N ILE A 72 -12.06 -6.45 -13.83
CA ILE A 72 -13.17 -7.39 -13.96
C ILE A 72 -13.00 -8.00 -15.35
N ARG A 73 -12.49 -9.24 -15.43
CA ARG A 73 -12.62 -10.01 -16.65
C ARG A 73 -14.11 -10.28 -16.79
N ALA A 74 -14.74 -9.57 -17.74
CA ALA A 74 -15.98 -10.01 -18.35
C ALA A 74 -15.76 -11.38 -19.00
#